data_AF-A0A4R7UCJ5-F1
#
_entry.id   AF-A0A4R7UCJ5-F1
#
_cell.length_a   1.000
_cell.length_b   1.000
_cell.length_c   1.000
_cell.angle_alpha   90.00
_cell.angle_beta   90.00
_cell.angle_gamma   90.00
#
_symmetry.space_group_name_H-M   'P 1'
#
loop_
_entity.id
_entity.type
_entity.pdbx_description
1 polymer ?
#
loop_
_entity_poly.entity_id
_entity_poly.type
_entity_poly.pdbx_seq_one_letter_code
_entity_poly.pdbx_strand_id
1 'polypeptide(L)'
;MNEKVQKHFESLKPFKPYESVTFDRLENNFGVHPIIIFLDVYKDIYYYVKARSAINKYHHKRAKLEHEIKVPKARKGLFIHDSFVDTSEIYKISYEDLHQVFDEESIYYLETDFFTLQEINDLYTNIIRNLESKHPSVSLCHVFIDKNKNVCAKTLYACENFLKHDFEWVRQDATLTKKAREAKKTLLLDIQKNRNKNTKTLKELSDLAIWCKKEYKEALLEYHGRMNEQQKLTESFPEFCESCDLGSYCQGQLHEIRKGLETGLDISLYNNGLFDAWQMEEIRLGLQTGIDVSLYADPKLSWEQMRNKRQELSGDNFDHKTSYPEVK
;
A
#
# COMPACT_ATOMS: atom_id res chain seq x y z
N MET A 1 -18.48 -4.33 19.27
CA MET A 1 -17.31 -4.21 18.37
C MET A 1 -17.89 -4.39 16.97
N ASN A 2 -17.80 -3.39 16.09
CA ASN A 2 -18.50 -3.40 14.80
C ASN A 2 -18.00 -4.54 13.90
N GLU A 3 -18.96 -5.22 13.27
CA GLU A 3 -18.90 -6.43 12.45
C GLU A 3 -18.22 -6.29 11.07
N LYS A 4 -17.07 -5.61 10.96
CA LYS A 4 -16.27 -5.70 9.73
C LYS A 4 -14.79 -5.75 10.07
N VAL A 5 -14.23 -6.95 10.11
CA VAL A 5 -12.79 -7.11 9.80
C VAL A 5 -12.68 -6.92 8.30
N GLN A 6 -12.67 -5.65 7.89
CA GLN A 6 -12.56 -5.30 6.48
C GLN A 6 -11.13 -5.56 6.02
N LYS A 7 -10.98 -6.16 4.84
CA LYS A 7 -9.68 -6.37 4.22
C LYS A 7 -9.01 -5.00 4.05
N HIS A 8 -7.78 -4.90 4.55
CA HIS A 8 -6.97 -3.71 4.43
C HIS A 8 -5.89 -3.98 3.38
N PHE A 9 -5.57 -2.94 2.62
CA PHE A 9 -4.41 -2.98 1.76
C PHE A 9 -3.13 -3.27 2.54
N GLU A 10 -2.33 -4.17 1.98
CA GLU A 10 -0.98 -4.51 2.42
C GLU A 10 -0.06 -3.28 2.24
N SER A 11 0.61 -2.89 3.32
CA SER A 11 1.68 -1.90 3.27
C SER A 11 2.79 -2.36 2.31
N LEU A 12 3.50 -1.39 1.72
CA LEU A 12 4.68 -1.61 0.87
C LEU A 12 4.41 -2.33 -0.45
N LYS A 13 3.15 -2.48 -0.83
CA LYS A 13 2.76 -2.95 -2.15
C LYS A 13 2.38 -1.78 -3.04
N PRO A 14 3.10 -1.54 -4.16
CA PRO A 14 2.67 -0.59 -5.17
C PRO A 14 1.29 -0.98 -5.71
N PHE A 15 0.46 0.02 -6.01
CA PHE A 15 -0.87 -0.22 -6.57
C PHE A 15 -1.22 0.78 -7.67
N LYS A 16 -2.25 0.47 -8.46
CA LYS A 16 -2.65 1.29 -9.62
C LYS A 16 -4.14 1.62 -9.55
N PRO A 17 -4.52 2.82 -9.06
CA PRO A 17 -5.91 3.25 -9.02
C PRO A 17 -6.46 3.49 -10.43
N TYR A 18 -7.79 3.39 -10.58
CA TYR A 18 -8.51 3.71 -11.81
C TYR A 18 -8.40 5.20 -12.15
N GLU A 19 -8.37 6.04 -11.11
CA GLU A 19 -8.07 7.46 -11.19
C GLU A 19 -6.86 7.80 -10.32
N SER A 20 -5.97 8.65 -10.81
CA SER A 20 -4.74 8.94 -10.09
C SER A 20 -5.01 9.64 -8.76
N VAL A 21 -4.43 9.08 -7.69
CA VAL A 21 -4.45 9.65 -6.33
C VAL A 21 -3.15 10.42 -6.02
N THR A 22 -2.41 10.84 -7.04
CA THR A 22 -1.11 11.52 -6.86
C THR A 22 -1.15 12.92 -7.45
N PHE A 23 -0.71 13.89 -6.65
CA PHE A 23 -0.86 15.32 -6.92
C PHE A 23 0.41 16.08 -6.62
N ASP A 24 0.73 17.10 -7.41
CA ASP A 24 1.82 18.00 -7.08
C ASP A 24 1.40 18.91 -5.91
N ARG A 25 2.36 19.65 -5.34
CA ARG A 25 2.07 20.58 -4.23
C ARG A 25 1.12 21.72 -4.61
N LEU A 26 0.95 21.96 -5.91
CA LEU A 26 0.00 22.92 -6.48
C LEU A 26 -1.36 22.28 -6.76
N GLU A 27 -1.62 21.09 -6.21
CA GLU A 27 -2.90 20.37 -6.26
C GLU A 27 -3.28 19.90 -7.67
N ASN A 28 -2.30 19.74 -8.58
CA ASN A 28 -2.52 19.20 -9.92
C ASN A 28 -2.23 17.70 -9.96
N ASN A 29 -3.16 16.94 -10.53
CA ASN A 29 -3.03 15.50 -10.70
C ASN A 29 -2.00 15.15 -11.81
N PHE A 30 -1.10 14.19 -11.58
CA PHE A 30 -0.07 13.84 -12.57
C PHE A 30 0.24 12.33 -12.75
N GLY A 31 -0.57 11.44 -12.19
CA GLY A 31 -0.66 10.04 -12.66
C GLY A 31 0.58 9.18 -12.47
N VAL A 32 1.10 9.07 -11.25
CA VAL A 32 2.19 8.16 -10.89
C VAL A 32 1.74 7.07 -9.90
N HIS A 33 2.58 6.06 -9.68
CA HIS A 33 2.21 4.87 -8.90
C HIS A 33 2.27 5.16 -7.39
N PRO A 34 1.15 5.05 -6.66
CA PRO A 34 1.16 5.13 -5.20
C PRO A 34 1.73 3.86 -4.55
N ILE A 35 2.35 4.02 -3.38
CA ILE A 35 2.81 2.94 -2.50
C ILE A 35 2.34 3.26 -1.08
N ILE A 36 1.51 2.39 -0.52
CA ILE A 36 1.05 2.52 0.87
C ILE A 36 2.23 2.32 1.80
N ILE A 37 2.41 3.24 2.74
CA ILE A 37 3.42 3.12 3.79
C ILE A 37 2.80 2.49 5.03
N PHE A 38 1.59 2.93 5.42
CA PHE A 38 0.83 2.33 6.51
C PHE A 38 -0.64 2.78 6.52
N LEU A 39 -1.45 2.09 7.33
CA LEU A 39 -2.83 2.44 7.66
C LEU A 39 -2.94 2.88 9.12
N ASP A 40 -3.47 4.08 9.36
CA ASP A 40 -3.95 4.48 10.70
C ASP A 40 -5.33 3.86 10.94
N VAL A 41 -5.34 2.64 11.48
CA VAL A 41 -6.56 1.85 11.76
C VAL A 41 -7.55 2.52 12.71
N TYR A 42 -7.11 3.52 13.49
CA TYR A 42 -8.02 4.24 14.39
C TYR A 42 -8.78 5.35 13.66
N LYS A 43 -8.25 5.81 12.52
CA LYS A 43 -8.84 6.89 11.71
C LYS A 43 -9.33 6.42 10.35
N ASP A 44 -9.06 5.18 9.97
CA ASP A 44 -9.27 4.63 8.64
C ASP A 44 -8.62 5.52 7.56
N ILE A 45 -7.35 5.89 7.77
CA ILE A 45 -6.58 6.73 6.85
C ILE A 45 -5.33 6.00 6.39
N TYR A 46 -5.21 5.83 5.07
CA TYR A 46 -3.98 5.37 4.43
C TYR A 46 -3.00 6.53 4.27
N TYR A 47 -1.74 6.27 4.60
CA TYR A 47 -0.62 7.14 4.25
C TYR A 47 0.23 6.46 3.19
N TYR A 48 0.55 7.20 2.13
CA TYR A 48 1.26 6.65 0.98
C TYR A 48 2.21 7.68 0.39
N VAL A 49 3.16 7.19 -0.40
CA VAL A 49 4.07 7.99 -1.22
C VAL A 49 3.89 7.64 -2.69
N LYS A 50 4.61 8.35 -3.55
CA LYS A 50 4.59 8.14 -4.99
C LYS A 50 5.89 7.55 -5.50
N ALA A 51 5.77 6.77 -6.57
CA ALA A 51 6.86 6.24 -7.35
C ALA A 51 6.71 6.62 -8.82
N ARG A 52 7.79 7.11 -9.42
CA ARG A 52 7.87 7.38 -10.86
C ARG A 52 8.91 6.49 -11.52
N SER A 53 8.66 6.09 -12.77
CA SER A 53 9.68 5.38 -13.54
C SER A 53 10.94 6.23 -13.70
N ALA A 54 12.10 5.59 -13.61
CA ALA A 54 13.41 6.16 -13.94
C ALA A 54 13.56 6.43 -15.44
N ILE A 55 12.60 6.00 -16.25
CA ILE A 55 12.54 6.26 -17.69
C ILE A 55 11.24 7.03 -17.97
N ASN A 56 11.31 8.05 -18.82
CA ASN A 56 10.11 8.79 -19.23
C ASN A 56 9.39 8.11 -20.41
N LYS A 57 8.23 8.63 -20.80
CA LYS A 57 7.43 8.11 -21.92
C LYS A 57 8.14 8.14 -23.29
N TYR A 58 9.28 8.81 -23.39
CA TYR A 58 10.12 8.90 -24.59
C TYR A 58 11.38 8.03 -24.47
N HIS A 59 11.40 7.09 -23.53
CA HIS A 59 12.55 6.21 -23.25
C HIS A 59 13.84 6.90 -22.79
N HIS A 60 13.77 8.17 -22.37
CA HIS A 60 14.93 8.86 -21.79
C HIS A 60 15.05 8.61 -20.29
N LYS A 61 16.29 8.41 -19.84
CA LYS A 61 16.61 8.26 -18.41
C LYS A 61 16.34 9.57 -17.67
N ARG A 62 15.69 9.45 -16.52
CA ARG A 62 15.51 10.53 -15.55
C ARG A 62 16.61 10.47 -14.50
N ALA A 63 17.04 11.63 -14.02
CA ALA A 63 17.90 11.70 -12.85
C ALA A 63 17.08 11.37 -11.59
N LYS A 64 17.75 10.77 -10.59
CA LYS A 64 17.22 10.61 -9.23
C LYS A 64 17.24 11.97 -8.54
N LEU A 65 16.17 12.32 -7.84
CA LEU A 65 16.14 13.51 -6.98
C LEU A 65 16.73 13.19 -5.59
N GLU A 66 17.07 14.23 -4.84
CA GLU A 66 17.70 14.08 -3.51
C GLU A 66 16.84 13.22 -2.56
N HIS A 67 15.54 13.49 -2.52
CA HIS A 67 14.58 12.83 -1.62
C HIS A 67 14.02 11.51 -2.17
N GLU A 68 14.59 11.01 -3.27
CA GLU A 68 14.15 9.76 -3.87
C GLU A 68 15.10 8.60 -3.55
N ILE A 69 14.53 7.44 -3.28
CA ILE A 69 15.24 6.16 -3.27
C ILE A 69 15.09 5.48 -4.64
N LYS A 70 16.07 4.65 -5.01
CA LYS A 70 16.00 3.86 -6.25
C LYS A 70 15.43 2.48 -5.92
N VAL A 71 14.41 2.07 -6.65
CA VAL A 71 13.84 0.72 -6.62
C VAL A 71 14.08 0.11 -8.00
N PRO A 72 14.81 -1.00 -8.13
CA PRO A 72 14.98 -1.69 -9.41
C PRO A 72 13.64 -2.13 -10.00
N LYS A 73 13.64 -2.46 -11.30
CA LYS A 73 12.46 -3.11 -11.90
C LYS A 73 12.07 -4.36 -11.11
N ALA A 74 10.78 -4.52 -10.86
CA ALA A 74 10.20 -5.72 -10.25
C ALA A 74 10.18 -6.87 -11.27
N ARG A 75 10.04 -8.11 -10.76
CA ARG A 75 9.79 -9.28 -11.60
C ARG A 75 8.35 -9.27 -12.09
N LYS A 76 7.42 -8.88 -11.21
CA LYS A 76 5.99 -8.79 -11.50
C LYS A 76 5.38 -7.47 -11.02
N GLY A 77 4.22 -7.13 -11.59
CA GLY A 77 3.43 -5.97 -11.18
C GLY A 77 3.82 -4.65 -11.84
N LEU A 78 3.77 -3.58 -11.05
CA LEU A 78 3.71 -2.21 -11.58
C LEU A 78 5.06 -1.58 -11.92
N PHE A 79 6.16 -2.04 -11.32
CA PHE A 79 7.50 -1.50 -11.59
C PHE A 79 8.19 -2.23 -12.73
N ILE A 80 7.66 -2.07 -13.95
CA ILE A 80 8.23 -2.66 -15.19
C ILE A 80 9.62 -2.11 -15.56
N HIS A 81 10.03 -1.02 -14.92
CA HIS A 81 11.33 -0.37 -15.07
C HIS A 81 11.87 -0.01 -13.69
N ASP A 82 13.19 0.24 -13.61
CA ASP A 82 13.78 0.95 -12.49
C ASP A 82 12.93 2.20 -12.20
N SER A 83 12.67 2.44 -10.92
CA SER A 83 11.77 3.46 -10.44
C SER A 83 12.42 4.26 -9.31
N PHE A 84 11.91 5.46 -9.09
CA PHE A 84 12.31 6.33 -8.01
C PHE A 84 11.10 6.60 -7.11
N VAL A 85 11.24 6.30 -5.82
CA VAL A 85 10.19 6.52 -4.81
C VAL A 85 10.53 7.77 -4.03
N ASP A 86 9.59 8.73 -4.03
CA ASP A 86 9.75 10.00 -3.33
C ASP A 86 9.40 9.83 -1.85
N THR A 87 10.38 10.03 -0.98
CA THR A 87 10.23 9.86 0.47
C THR A 87 9.87 11.15 1.20
N SER A 88 9.61 12.22 0.44
CA SER A 88 9.31 13.57 0.95
C SER A 88 7.92 14.06 0.61
N GLU A 89 7.28 13.54 -0.43
CA GLU A 89 5.89 13.86 -0.76
C GLU A 89 4.94 12.79 -0.22
N ILE A 90 4.38 13.07 0.97
CA ILE A 90 3.47 12.17 1.68
C ILE A 90 2.03 12.55 1.37
N TYR A 91 1.23 11.54 1.09
CA TYR A 91 -0.20 11.66 0.85
C TYR A 91 -0.98 10.96 1.95
N LYS A 92 -2.22 11.42 2.16
CA LYS A 92 -3.21 10.75 2.98
C LYS A 92 -4.55 10.67 2.25
N ILE A 93 -5.25 9.56 2.38
CA ILE A 93 -6.59 9.33 1.83
C ILE A 93 -7.38 8.47 2.81
N SER A 94 -8.68 8.69 2.94
CA SER A 94 -9.51 7.82 3.77
C SER A 94 -9.65 6.44 3.12
N TYR A 95 -9.93 5.43 3.94
CA TYR A 95 -10.28 4.09 3.47
C TYR A 95 -11.44 4.15 2.47
N GLU A 96 -12.52 4.83 2.83
CA GLU A 96 -13.71 4.99 1.99
C GLU A 96 -13.40 5.64 0.63
N ASP A 97 -12.56 6.67 0.59
CA ASP A 97 -12.21 7.33 -0.66
C ASP A 97 -11.27 6.48 -1.51
N LEU A 98 -10.32 5.76 -0.90
CA LEU A 98 -9.42 4.88 -1.66
C LEU A 98 -10.16 3.74 -2.35
N HIS A 99 -11.11 3.11 -1.64
CA HIS A 99 -11.92 2.01 -2.19
C HIS A 99 -12.89 2.43 -3.31
N GLN A 100 -13.12 3.74 -3.50
CA GLN A 100 -13.89 4.23 -4.65
C GLN A 100 -13.06 4.35 -5.93
N VAL A 101 -11.73 4.41 -5.82
CA VAL A 101 -10.82 4.63 -6.96
C VAL A 101 -9.85 3.48 -7.18
N PHE A 102 -9.95 2.42 -6.38
CA PHE A 102 -9.14 1.22 -6.54
C PHE A 102 -9.86 -0.02 -6.00
N ASP A 103 -9.57 -1.14 -6.65
CA ASP A 103 -10.02 -2.47 -6.27
C ASP A 103 -8.83 -3.33 -5.82
N GLU A 104 -8.87 -3.75 -4.56
CA GLU A 104 -7.87 -4.62 -3.94
C GLU A 104 -7.85 -6.03 -4.52
N GLU A 105 -8.91 -6.44 -5.22
CA GLU A 105 -8.98 -7.70 -5.95
C GLU A 105 -8.31 -7.61 -7.34
N SER A 106 -7.81 -6.43 -7.71
CA SER A 106 -7.17 -6.26 -9.02
C SER A 106 -5.89 -7.10 -9.13
N ILE A 107 -5.76 -7.81 -10.26
CA ILE A 107 -4.60 -8.67 -10.54
C ILE A 107 -3.26 -7.92 -10.42
N TYR A 108 -3.22 -6.65 -10.82
CA TYR A 108 -2.02 -5.83 -10.72
C TYR A 108 -1.58 -5.63 -9.28
N TYR A 109 -2.52 -5.52 -8.33
CA TYR A 109 -2.19 -5.42 -6.92
C TYR A 109 -1.63 -6.73 -6.40
N LEU A 110 -2.37 -7.81 -6.62
CA LEU A 110 -2.11 -9.11 -6.01
C LEU A 110 -0.81 -9.75 -6.51
N GLU A 111 -0.50 -9.58 -7.79
CA GLU A 111 0.75 -10.06 -8.40
C GLU A 111 1.94 -9.10 -8.26
N THR A 112 1.79 -7.92 -7.62
CA THR A 112 2.93 -7.01 -7.44
C THR A 112 3.89 -7.53 -6.36
N ASP A 113 5.18 -7.51 -6.68
CA ASP A 113 6.25 -7.89 -5.76
C ASP A 113 6.28 -6.98 -4.51
N PHE A 114 6.49 -7.59 -3.35
CA PHE A 114 6.83 -6.87 -2.13
C PHE A 114 8.25 -6.31 -2.18
N PHE A 115 8.47 -5.22 -1.45
CA PHE A 115 9.79 -4.62 -1.30
C PHE A 115 10.79 -5.61 -0.65
N THR A 116 12.04 -5.53 -1.09
CA THR A 116 13.19 -6.20 -0.47
C THR A 116 13.56 -5.53 0.85
N LEU A 117 14.31 -6.23 1.72
CA LEU A 117 14.76 -5.67 2.99
C LEU A 117 15.49 -4.34 2.85
N GLN A 118 16.36 -4.21 1.84
CA GLN A 118 17.11 -2.98 1.59
C GLN A 118 16.17 -1.83 1.19
N GLU A 119 15.19 -2.09 0.33
CA GLU A 119 14.22 -1.08 -0.10
C GLU A 119 13.29 -0.65 1.04
N ILE A 120 12.87 -1.59 1.91
CA ILE A 120 12.12 -1.28 3.14
C ILE A 120 12.95 -0.36 4.04
N ASN A 121 14.21 -0.71 4.30
CA ASN A 121 15.12 0.10 5.10
C ASN A 121 15.29 1.50 4.51
N ASP A 122 15.58 1.59 3.21
CA ASP A 122 15.78 2.87 2.53
C ASP A 122 14.50 3.70 2.57
N LEU A 123 13.34 3.11 2.32
CA LEU A 123 12.05 3.82 2.33
C LEU A 123 11.75 4.43 3.71
N TYR A 124 11.67 3.60 4.75
CA TYR A 124 11.27 4.09 6.08
C TYR A 124 12.33 5.00 6.70
N THR A 125 13.62 4.67 6.58
CA THR A 125 14.66 5.52 7.19
C THR A 125 14.71 6.91 6.56
N ASN A 126 14.47 7.03 5.25
CA ASN A 126 14.39 8.33 4.59
C ASN A 126 13.11 9.09 4.96
N ILE A 127 11.95 8.44 4.99
CA ILE A 127 10.68 9.07 5.43
C ILE A 127 10.81 9.58 6.88
N ILE A 128 11.30 8.74 7.80
CA ILE A 128 11.48 9.10 9.21
C ILE A 128 12.46 10.27 9.32
N ARG A 129 13.60 10.23 8.62
CA ARG A 129 14.58 11.33 8.61
C ARG A 129 13.96 12.65 8.13
N ASN A 130 13.13 12.60 7.09
CA ASN A 130 12.46 13.79 6.58
C ASN A 130 11.45 14.37 7.58
N LEU A 131 10.74 13.50 8.33
CA LEU A 131 9.72 13.90 9.31
C LEU A 131 10.30 14.40 10.64
N GLU A 132 11.39 13.82 11.14
CA GLU A 132 11.91 14.07 12.50
C GLU A 132 12.64 15.41 12.70
N SER A 133 12.91 16.13 11.63
CA SER A 133 13.55 17.43 11.74
C SER A 133 12.65 18.45 12.44
N LYS A 134 13.26 19.42 13.14
CA LYS A 134 12.54 20.58 13.73
C LYS A 134 11.66 21.31 12.70
N HIS A 135 12.05 21.22 11.43
CA HIS A 135 11.32 21.75 10.28
C HIS A 135 11.17 20.63 9.24
N PRO A 136 10.12 19.79 9.32
CA PRO A 136 9.95 18.60 8.48
C PRO A 136 10.22 18.88 7.01
N SER A 137 11.13 18.13 6.40
CA SER A 137 11.52 18.27 4.99
C SER A 137 10.60 17.47 4.07
N VAL A 138 9.29 17.68 4.23
CA VAL A 138 8.23 16.96 3.52
C VAL A 138 7.17 17.92 2.99
N SER A 139 6.28 17.40 2.14
CA SER A 139 4.93 17.92 1.99
C SER A 139 3.90 16.87 2.40
N LEU A 140 2.79 17.32 2.99
CA LEU A 140 1.64 16.47 3.31
C LEU A 140 0.45 16.91 2.48
N CYS A 141 -0.10 16.00 1.68
CA CYS A 141 -1.24 16.24 0.81
C CYS A 141 -2.43 15.37 1.23
N HIS A 142 -3.60 15.97 1.41
CA HIS A 142 -4.83 15.23 1.66
C HIS A 142 -5.60 15.03 0.37
N VAL A 143 -5.74 13.78 -0.05
CA VAL A 143 -6.51 13.36 -1.21
C VAL A 143 -7.89 12.89 -0.74
N PHE A 144 -8.93 13.31 -1.43
CA PHE A 144 -10.32 13.04 -1.09
C PHE A 144 -11.20 13.02 -2.34
N ILE A 145 -12.36 12.37 -2.26
CA ILE A 145 -13.34 12.37 -3.34
C ILE A 145 -14.40 13.41 -3.05
N ASP A 146 -14.61 14.33 -3.99
CA ASP A 146 -15.64 15.35 -3.84
C ASP A 146 -17.05 14.78 -4.07
N LYS A 147 -18.07 15.60 -3.77
CA LYS A 147 -19.48 15.24 -3.98
C LYS A 147 -19.86 14.89 -5.42
N ASN A 148 -19.04 15.29 -6.40
CA ASN A 148 -19.23 15.01 -7.82
C ASN A 148 -18.39 13.80 -8.29
N LYS A 149 -17.79 13.05 -7.36
CA LYS A 149 -16.91 11.91 -7.63
C LYS A 149 -15.58 12.26 -8.31
N ASN A 150 -15.12 13.51 -8.20
CA ASN A 150 -13.79 13.88 -8.66
C ASN A 150 -12.75 13.61 -7.59
N VAL A 151 -11.62 13.01 -7.96
CA VAL A 151 -10.46 12.90 -7.09
C VAL A 151 -9.80 14.27 -6.95
N CYS A 152 -9.79 14.79 -5.73
CA CYS A 152 -9.29 16.12 -5.39
C CYS A 152 -8.16 16.02 -4.36
N ALA A 153 -7.38 17.09 -4.26
CA ALA A 153 -6.28 17.14 -3.31
C ALA A 153 -6.17 18.51 -2.64
N LYS A 154 -5.66 18.51 -1.41
CA LYS A 154 -5.35 19.71 -0.65
C LYS A 154 -3.99 19.57 0.01
N THR A 155 -3.02 20.40 -0.39
CA THR A 155 -1.69 20.44 0.23
C THR A 155 -1.82 21.03 1.63
N LEU A 156 -1.70 20.23 2.68
CA LEU A 156 -1.84 20.66 4.07
C LEU A 156 -0.55 21.29 4.61
N TYR A 157 0.61 20.84 4.11
CA TYR A 157 1.92 21.34 4.52
C TYR A 157 2.91 21.16 3.37
N ALA A 158 3.86 22.08 3.23
CA ALA A 158 5.05 21.89 2.42
C ALA A 158 6.24 22.64 3.04
N CYS A 159 7.39 21.97 3.11
CA CYS A 159 8.60 22.57 3.68
C CYS A 159 9.03 23.83 2.88
N GLU A 160 9.77 24.72 3.54
CA GLU A 160 10.13 26.01 2.94
C GLU A 160 10.98 25.86 1.67
N ASN A 161 11.85 24.85 1.61
CA ASN A 161 12.70 24.59 0.44
C ASN A 161 11.86 24.18 -0.78
N PHE A 162 10.84 23.34 -0.58
CA PHE A 162 9.91 22.97 -1.65
C PHE A 162 9.13 24.17 -2.16
N LEU A 163 8.62 25.01 -1.25
CA LEU A 163 7.90 26.22 -1.63
C LEU A 163 8.79 27.21 -2.40
N LYS A 164 10.07 27.37 -2.00
CA LYS A 164 11.04 28.20 -2.74
C LYS A 164 11.19 27.74 -4.18
N HIS A 165 11.43 26.44 -4.38
CA HIS A 165 11.53 25.85 -5.71
C HIS A 165 10.23 26.05 -6.52
N ASP A 166 9.07 25.84 -5.91
CA ASP A 166 7.78 26.01 -6.59
C ASP A 166 7.52 27.48 -6.96
N PHE A 167 7.88 28.44 -6.09
CA PHE A 167 7.81 29.87 -6.41
C PHE A 167 8.70 30.24 -7.60
N GLU A 168 9.93 29.70 -7.62
CA GLU A 168 10.87 29.91 -8.73
C GLU A 168 10.33 29.32 -10.03
N TRP A 169 9.82 28.09 -9.98
CA TRP A 169 9.20 27.42 -11.12
C TRP A 169 8.00 28.22 -11.67
N VAL A 170 7.05 28.64 -10.81
CA VAL A 170 5.89 29.45 -11.21
C VAL A 170 6.31 30.80 -11.82
N ARG A 171 7.39 31.39 -11.32
CA ARG A 171 7.93 32.66 -11.83
C ARG A 171 8.55 32.49 -13.22
N GLN A 172 9.26 31.39 -13.46
CA GLN A 172 10.03 31.14 -14.67
C GLN A 172 9.23 30.45 -15.79
N ASP A 173 8.13 29.77 -15.46
CA ASP A 173 7.31 29.05 -16.44
C ASP A 173 6.62 30.04 -17.41
N ALA A 174 7.18 30.12 -18.61
CA ALA A 174 6.70 30.98 -19.70
C ALA A 174 5.35 30.51 -20.28
N THR A 175 4.92 29.27 -20.02
CA THR A 175 3.66 28.72 -20.54
C THR A 175 2.44 29.19 -19.75
N LEU A 176 2.63 29.70 -18.52
CA LEU A 176 1.54 30.15 -17.67
C LEU A 176 0.97 31.50 -18.09
N THR A 177 -0.36 31.54 -18.22
CA THR A 177 -1.12 32.79 -18.31
C THR A 177 -0.95 33.63 -17.05
N LYS A 178 -1.15 34.96 -17.14
CA LYS A 178 -1.10 35.85 -15.97
C LYS A 178 -2.05 35.40 -14.85
N LYS A 179 -3.27 34.98 -15.22
CA LYS A 179 -4.29 34.48 -14.28
C LYS A 179 -3.83 33.18 -13.60
N ALA A 180 -3.34 32.21 -14.37
CA ALA A 180 -2.85 30.94 -13.81
C ALA A 180 -1.65 31.15 -12.87
N ARG A 181 -0.71 32.03 -13.25
CA ARG A 181 0.44 32.38 -12.42
C ARG A 181 0.01 33.00 -11.08
N GLU A 182 -0.94 33.93 -11.12
CA GLU A 182 -1.44 34.57 -9.89
C GLU A 182 -2.20 33.58 -8.99
N ALA A 183 -2.99 32.67 -9.57
CA ALA A 183 -3.68 31.62 -8.81
C ALA A 183 -2.67 30.68 -8.11
N LYS A 184 -1.66 30.19 -8.84
CA LYS A 184 -0.59 29.35 -8.28
C LYS A 184 0.20 30.07 -7.19
N LYS A 185 0.56 31.34 -7.41
CA LYS A 185 1.24 32.18 -6.41
C LYS A 185 0.39 32.36 -5.15
N THR A 186 -0.91 32.58 -5.31
CA THR A 186 -1.86 32.71 -4.20
C THR A 186 -1.91 31.44 -3.37
N LEU A 187 -1.98 30.27 -4.01
CA LEU A 187 -1.95 28.97 -3.33
C LEU A 187 -0.64 28.76 -2.56
N LEU A 188 0.52 29.05 -3.17
CA LEU A 188 1.81 28.93 -2.49
C LEU A 188 1.91 29.84 -1.27
N LEU A 189 1.39 31.07 -1.36
CA LEU A 189 1.34 32.00 -0.22
C LEU A 189 0.39 31.51 0.87
N ASP A 190 -0.74 30.90 0.51
CA ASP A 190 -1.67 30.28 1.48
C ASP A 190 -1.00 29.11 2.22
N ILE A 191 -0.31 28.22 1.50
CA ILE A 191 0.46 27.13 2.10
C ILE A 191 1.51 27.70 3.08
N GLN A 192 2.33 28.64 2.62
CA GLN A 192 3.42 29.21 3.41
C GLN A 192 2.93 29.96 4.66
N LYS A 193 1.90 30.80 4.52
CA LYS A 193 1.51 31.76 5.57
C LYS A 193 0.44 31.21 6.51
N ASN A 194 -0.40 30.29 6.03
CA ASN A 194 -1.56 29.79 6.75
C ASN A 194 -1.43 28.30 7.04
N ARG A 195 -1.34 27.44 6.01
CA ARG A 195 -1.41 25.99 6.19
C ARG A 195 -0.22 25.42 6.97
N ASN A 196 0.99 25.92 6.70
CA ASN A 196 2.19 25.56 7.43
C ASN A 196 2.18 25.96 8.92
N LYS A 197 1.25 26.83 9.35
CA LYS A 197 1.06 27.21 10.76
C LYS A 197 -0.07 26.43 11.44
N ASN A 198 -0.73 25.51 10.73
CA ASN A 198 -1.82 24.73 11.28
C ASN A 198 -1.27 23.74 12.33
N THR A 199 -1.63 23.95 13.60
CA THR A 199 -1.14 23.15 14.73
C THR A 199 -1.59 21.69 14.67
N LYS A 200 -2.77 21.40 14.12
CA LYS A 200 -3.25 20.01 13.93
C LYS A 200 -2.39 19.29 12.90
N THR A 201 -2.09 19.95 11.78
CA THR A 201 -1.22 19.39 10.73
C THR A 201 0.22 19.19 11.23
N LEU A 202 0.76 20.13 12.00
CA LEU A 202 2.10 19.98 12.59
C LEU A 202 2.15 18.84 13.61
N LYS A 203 1.11 18.69 14.44
CA LYS A 203 0.98 17.55 15.34
C LYS A 203 0.87 16.25 14.56
N GLU A 204 0.08 16.22 13.49
CA GLU A 204 -0.06 15.06 12.61
C GLU A 204 1.29 14.65 12.04
N LEU A 205 2.09 15.57 11.49
CA LEU A 205 3.45 15.27 11.02
C LEU A 205 4.35 14.66 12.10
N SER A 206 4.26 15.16 13.33
CA SER A 206 5.00 14.59 14.47
C SER A 206 4.52 13.18 14.81
N ASP A 207 3.20 12.95 14.81
CA ASP A 207 2.60 11.64 15.06
C ASP A 207 3.02 10.66 13.93
N LEU A 208 3.04 11.11 12.67
CA LEU A 208 3.47 10.30 11.52
C LEU A 208 4.89 9.76 11.67
N ALA A 209 5.83 10.53 12.22
CA ALA A 209 7.18 10.06 12.46
C ALA A 209 7.20 8.85 13.41
N ILE A 210 6.36 8.88 14.45
CA ILE A 210 6.21 7.80 15.43
C ILE A 210 5.57 6.58 14.78
N TRP A 211 4.49 6.77 14.01
CA TRP A 211 3.81 5.69 13.30
C TRP A 211 4.73 5.02 12.27
N CYS A 212 5.50 5.79 11.48
CA CYS A 212 6.46 5.23 10.53
C CYS A 212 7.53 4.37 11.22
N LYS A 213 7.97 4.73 12.43
CA LYS A 213 8.91 3.90 13.20
C LYS A 213 8.29 2.60 13.69
N LYS A 214 7.01 2.64 14.07
CA LYS A 214 6.26 1.44 14.47
C LYS A 214 6.09 0.52 13.27
N GLU A 215 5.54 1.05 12.19
CA GLU A 215 5.31 0.32 10.94
C GLU A 215 6.62 -0.28 10.41
N TYR A 216 7.72 0.47 10.43
CA TYR A 216 9.02 -0.03 9.98
C TYR A 216 9.42 -1.31 10.73
N LYS A 217 9.21 -1.38 12.05
CA LYS A 217 9.50 -2.60 12.81
C LYS A 217 8.57 -3.75 12.43
N GLU A 218 7.30 -3.47 12.19
CA GLU A 218 6.31 -4.47 11.77
C GLU A 218 6.65 -5.02 10.38
N ALA A 219 6.97 -4.15 9.42
CA ALA A 219 7.45 -4.52 8.09
C ALA A 219 8.72 -5.38 8.12
N LEU A 220 9.66 -5.07 9.01
CA LEU A 220 10.85 -5.90 9.20
C LEU A 220 10.48 -7.29 9.73
N LEU A 221 9.59 -7.38 10.74
CA LEU A 221 9.16 -8.66 11.29
C LEU A 221 8.46 -9.51 10.23
N GLU A 222 7.55 -8.92 9.46
CA GLU A 222 6.84 -9.59 8.37
C GLU A 222 7.80 -10.07 7.28
N TYR A 223 8.79 -9.24 6.89
CA TYR A 223 9.81 -9.66 5.93
C TYR A 223 10.56 -10.90 6.41
N HIS A 224 11.05 -10.91 7.65
CA HIS A 224 11.77 -12.07 8.19
C HIS A 224 10.86 -13.29 8.32
N GLY A 225 9.61 -13.11 8.74
CA GLY A 225 8.61 -14.17 8.80
C GLY A 225 8.39 -14.81 7.43
N ARG A 226 8.23 -14.00 6.38
CA ARG A 226 8.13 -14.46 4.99
C ARG A 226 9.36 -15.23 4.55
N MET A 227 10.58 -14.72 4.80
CA MET A 227 11.82 -15.41 4.43
C MET A 227 11.95 -16.77 5.13
N ASN A 228 11.54 -16.85 6.39
CA ASN A 228 11.54 -18.12 7.13
C ASN A 228 10.58 -19.14 6.52
N GLU A 229 9.37 -18.73 6.11
CA GLU A 229 8.43 -19.63 5.43
C GLU A 229 8.95 -20.05 4.04
N GLN A 230 9.59 -19.15 3.28
CA GLN A 230 10.25 -19.51 2.02
C GLN A 230 11.37 -20.54 2.22
N GLN A 231 12.18 -20.38 3.27
CA GLN A 231 13.24 -21.33 3.60
C GLN A 231 12.67 -22.70 3.93
N LYS A 232 11.65 -22.79 4.80
CA LYS A 232 10.98 -24.05 5.15
C LYS A 232 10.40 -24.75 3.92
N LEU A 233 9.76 -24.00 3.02
CA LEU A 233 9.26 -24.53 1.76
C LEU A 233 10.38 -25.07 0.87
N THR A 234 11.49 -24.33 0.76
CA THR A 234 12.65 -24.74 -0.05
C THR A 234 13.30 -26.01 0.49
N GLU A 235 13.40 -26.15 1.81
CA GLU A 235 13.97 -27.34 2.47
C GLU A 235 13.08 -28.57 2.34
N SER A 236 11.76 -28.40 2.52
CA SER A 236 10.80 -29.52 2.51
C SER A 236 10.29 -29.89 1.11
N PHE A 237 10.21 -28.93 0.19
CA PHE A 237 9.58 -29.05 -1.13
C PHE A 237 10.36 -28.31 -2.24
N PRO A 238 11.62 -28.69 -2.52
CA PRO A 238 12.47 -27.98 -3.48
C PRO A 238 11.90 -27.97 -4.91
N GLU A 239 11.35 -29.09 -5.39
CA GLU A 239 10.77 -29.20 -6.74
C GLU A 239 9.60 -28.23 -6.95
N PHE A 240 8.76 -28.04 -5.93
CA PHE A 240 7.69 -27.04 -5.98
C PHE A 240 8.27 -25.63 -6.13
N CYS A 241 9.30 -25.30 -5.34
CA CYS A 241 9.93 -23.98 -5.33
C CYS A 241 10.64 -23.65 -6.65
N GLU A 242 11.13 -24.64 -7.40
CA GLU A 242 11.71 -24.42 -8.73
C GLU A 242 10.67 -23.94 -9.76
N SER A 243 9.40 -24.30 -9.55
CA SER A 243 8.29 -23.95 -10.44
C SER A 243 7.48 -22.73 -9.99
N CYS A 244 7.70 -22.24 -8.77
CA CYS A 244 6.85 -21.24 -8.13
C CYS A 244 7.64 -19.99 -7.73
N ASP A 245 7.10 -18.82 -8.05
CA ASP A 245 7.69 -17.54 -7.62
C ASP A 245 7.17 -17.15 -6.24
N LEU A 246 7.86 -17.65 -5.20
CA LEU A 246 7.50 -17.39 -3.80
C LEU A 246 7.59 -15.91 -3.40
N GLY A 247 8.22 -15.06 -4.22
CA GLY A 247 8.46 -13.65 -3.94
C GLY A 247 7.18 -12.79 -3.89
N SER A 248 6.13 -13.22 -4.59
CA SER A 248 4.85 -12.50 -4.68
C SER A 248 3.88 -12.82 -3.55
N TYR A 249 4.20 -13.78 -2.67
CA TYR A 249 3.32 -14.19 -1.59
C TYR A 249 3.75 -13.56 -0.26
N CYS A 250 2.77 -13.13 0.54
CA CYS A 250 2.99 -12.71 1.92
C CYS A 250 3.30 -13.92 2.82
N GLN A 251 3.74 -13.67 4.06
CA GLN A 251 4.04 -14.73 5.02
C GLN A 251 2.85 -15.68 5.21
N GLY A 252 1.63 -15.15 5.33
CA GLY A 252 0.43 -15.95 5.56
C GLY A 252 0.10 -16.88 4.40
N GLN A 253 0.20 -16.40 3.16
CA GLN A 253 -0.05 -17.23 1.97
C GLN A 253 0.96 -18.37 1.86
N LEU A 254 2.25 -18.09 2.08
CA LEU A 254 3.29 -19.12 2.08
C LEU A 254 3.07 -20.19 3.16
N HIS A 255 2.61 -19.78 4.35
CA HIS A 255 2.29 -20.70 5.43
C HIS A 255 1.13 -21.65 5.08
N GLU A 256 0.08 -21.15 4.44
CA GLU A 256 -1.05 -21.98 4.03
C GLU A 256 -0.70 -22.90 2.84
N ILE A 257 0.15 -22.46 1.91
CA ILE A 257 0.74 -23.30 0.86
C ILE A 257 1.56 -24.43 1.50
N ARG A 258 2.46 -24.11 2.44
CA ARG A 258 3.30 -25.10 3.12
C ARG A 258 2.48 -26.16 3.85
N LYS A 259 1.47 -25.75 4.62
CA LYS A 259 0.56 -26.69 5.32
C LYS A 259 -0.17 -27.63 4.35
N GLY A 260 -0.60 -27.13 3.19
CA GLY A 260 -1.25 -27.97 2.19
C GLY A 260 -0.33 -29.04 1.64
N LEU A 261 0.91 -28.65 1.31
CA LEU A 261 1.94 -29.59 0.86
C LEU A 261 2.29 -30.63 1.93
N GLU A 262 2.47 -30.21 3.19
CA GLU A 262 2.74 -31.10 4.35
C GLU A 262 1.62 -32.12 4.59
N THR A 263 0.38 -31.78 4.22
CA THR A 263 -0.79 -32.65 4.37
C THR A 263 -1.17 -33.40 3.09
N GLY A 264 -0.38 -33.26 2.01
CA GLY A 264 -0.61 -33.95 0.74
C GLY A 264 -1.86 -33.49 -0.01
N LEU A 265 -2.33 -32.26 0.24
CA LEU A 265 -3.48 -31.69 -0.44
C LEU A 265 -3.10 -31.17 -1.84
N ASP A 266 -4.08 -31.13 -2.74
CA ASP A 266 -3.93 -30.49 -4.03
C ASP A 266 -3.94 -28.96 -3.87
N ILE A 267 -2.75 -28.38 -3.69
CA ILE A 267 -2.59 -26.94 -3.54
C ILE A 267 -2.84 -26.16 -4.83
N SER A 268 -2.93 -26.80 -6.00
CA SER A 268 -3.16 -26.10 -7.28
C SER A 268 -4.50 -25.35 -7.29
N LEU A 269 -5.43 -25.76 -6.43
CA LEU A 269 -6.74 -25.15 -6.25
C LEU A 269 -6.70 -23.80 -5.54
N TYR A 270 -5.64 -23.49 -4.80
CA TYR A 270 -5.55 -22.25 -4.02
C TYR A 270 -4.18 -21.57 -4.02
N ASN A 271 -3.14 -22.16 -4.62
CA ASN A 271 -1.84 -21.53 -4.84
C ASN A 271 -1.95 -20.43 -5.92
N ASN A 272 -2.68 -19.38 -5.60
CA ASN A 272 -3.02 -18.28 -6.49
C ASN A 272 -2.95 -16.99 -5.68
N GLY A 273 -2.13 -16.04 -6.12
CA GLY A 273 -1.96 -14.75 -5.46
C GLY A 273 -3.26 -13.94 -5.35
N LEU A 274 -4.30 -14.29 -6.12
CA LEU A 274 -5.62 -13.68 -6.00
C LEU A 274 -6.32 -13.97 -4.66
N PHE A 275 -5.99 -15.10 -4.02
CA PHE A 275 -6.50 -15.39 -2.68
C PHE A 275 -5.58 -14.78 -1.62
N ASP A 276 -6.14 -14.08 -0.65
CA ASP A 276 -5.41 -13.75 0.57
C ASP A 276 -5.22 -14.99 1.45
N ALA A 277 -4.38 -14.86 2.48
CA ALA A 277 -4.03 -15.96 3.38
C ALA A 277 -5.26 -16.59 4.08
N TRP A 278 -6.29 -15.78 4.39
CA TRP A 278 -7.50 -16.26 5.07
C TRP A 278 -8.41 -17.04 4.11
N GLN A 279 -8.54 -16.57 2.88
CA GLN A 279 -9.22 -17.32 1.82
C GLN A 279 -8.50 -18.66 1.54
N MET A 280 -7.16 -18.65 1.47
CA MET A 280 -6.36 -19.87 1.32
C MET A 280 -6.55 -20.84 2.49
N GLU A 281 -6.65 -20.33 3.72
CA GLU A 281 -6.95 -21.14 4.90
C GLU A 281 -8.32 -21.83 4.79
N GLU A 282 -9.37 -21.10 4.41
CA GLU A 282 -10.70 -21.67 4.25
C GLU A 282 -10.75 -22.74 3.15
N ILE A 283 -10.03 -22.54 2.04
CA ILE A 283 -9.92 -23.56 0.98
C ILE A 283 -9.15 -24.78 1.51
N ARG A 284 -8.00 -24.58 2.16
CA ARG A 284 -7.20 -25.68 2.75
C ARG A 284 -8.03 -26.49 3.76
N LEU A 285 -8.77 -25.82 4.64
CA LEU A 285 -9.62 -26.49 5.64
C LEU A 285 -10.73 -27.33 4.98
N GLY A 286 -11.35 -26.84 3.91
CA GLY A 286 -12.35 -27.62 3.17
C GLY A 286 -11.76 -28.87 2.51
N LEU A 287 -10.57 -28.74 1.90
CA LEU A 287 -9.85 -29.88 1.32
C LEU A 287 -9.48 -30.92 2.39
N GLN A 288 -9.07 -30.50 3.59
CA GLN A 288 -8.77 -31.40 4.71
C GLN A 288 -9.99 -32.20 5.18
N THR A 289 -11.19 -31.65 5.05
CA THR A 289 -12.44 -32.33 5.43
C THR A 289 -13.14 -32.99 4.24
N GLY A 290 -12.52 -33.03 3.05
CA GLY A 290 -13.08 -33.66 1.85
C GLY A 290 -14.26 -32.91 1.22
N ILE A 291 -14.40 -31.62 1.52
CA ILE A 291 -15.43 -30.75 0.91
C ILE A 291 -14.96 -30.36 -0.49
N ASP A 292 -15.89 -30.35 -1.45
CA ASP A 292 -15.64 -29.82 -2.78
C ASP A 292 -15.50 -28.28 -2.73
N VAL A 293 -14.25 -27.82 -2.72
CA VAL A 293 -13.93 -26.40 -2.63
C VAL A 293 -14.29 -25.61 -3.89
N SER A 294 -14.53 -26.28 -5.03
CA SER A 294 -14.92 -25.59 -6.27
C SER A 294 -16.25 -24.83 -6.14
N LEU A 295 -17.05 -25.18 -5.13
CA LEU A 295 -18.33 -24.54 -4.81
C LEU A 295 -18.19 -23.16 -4.13
N TYR A 296 -17.01 -22.85 -3.58
CA TYR A 296 -16.79 -21.61 -2.82
C TYR A 296 -15.41 -20.96 -2.97
N ALA A 297 -14.43 -21.63 -3.58
CA ALA A 297 -13.10 -21.07 -3.85
C ALA A 297 -13.16 -20.03 -4.98
N ASP A 298 -13.64 -18.83 -4.67
CA ASP A 298 -13.72 -17.68 -5.58
C ASP A 298 -13.03 -16.47 -4.93
N PRO A 299 -11.95 -15.91 -5.53
CA PRO A 299 -11.23 -14.76 -4.96
C PRO A 299 -12.09 -13.54 -4.63
N LYS A 300 -13.28 -13.43 -5.25
CA LYS A 300 -14.26 -12.34 -5.01
C LYS A 300 -15.08 -12.51 -3.73
N LEU A 301 -15.05 -13.70 -3.13
CA LEU A 301 -15.73 -13.96 -1.87
C LEU A 301 -14.80 -13.61 -0.72
N SER A 302 -15.28 -12.85 0.26
CA SER A 302 -14.51 -12.66 1.49
C SER A 302 -14.24 -14.01 2.17
N TRP A 303 -13.16 -14.09 2.96
CA TRP A 303 -12.87 -15.29 3.74
C TRP A 303 -14.05 -15.67 4.66
N GLU A 304 -14.81 -14.71 5.18
CA GLU A 304 -16.03 -14.97 5.96
C GLU A 304 -17.13 -15.63 5.12
N GLN A 305 -17.34 -15.17 3.88
CA GLN A 305 -18.29 -15.79 2.96
C GLN A 305 -17.86 -17.21 2.60
N MET A 306 -16.57 -17.44 2.36
CA MET A 306 -16.02 -18.77 2.13
C MET A 306 -16.21 -19.67 3.36
N ARG A 307 -15.94 -19.15 4.56
CA ARG A 307 -16.13 -19.87 5.82
C ARG A 307 -17.57 -20.32 6.01
N ASN A 308 -18.52 -19.41 5.80
CA ASN A 308 -19.94 -19.71 5.91
C ASN A 308 -20.34 -20.81 4.91
N LYS A 309 -19.94 -20.68 3.64
CA LYS A 309 -20.20 -21.72 2.63
C LYS A 309 -19.57 -23.06 2.99
N ARG A 310 -18.33 -23.07 3.49
CA ARG A 310 -17.66 -24.30 3.93
C ARG A 310 -18.41 -24.97 5.08
N GLN A 311 -18.89 -24.20 6.06
CA GLN A 311 -19.67 -24.70 7.19
C GLN A 311 -21.04 -25.25 6.75
N GLU A 312 -21.73 -24.57 5.83
CA GLU A 312 -22.97 -25.07 5.23
C GLU A 312 -22.76 -26.42 4.53
N LEU A 313 -21.65 -26.56 3.79
CA LEU A 313 -21.30 -27.80 3.09
C LEU A 313 -20.80 -28.91 4.01
N SER A 314 -20.22 -28.59 5.17
CA SER A 314 -19.80 -29.60 6.17
C SER A 314 -20.98 -30.22 6.91
N GLY A 315 -22.15 -29.57 6.88
CA GLY A 315 -23.33 -30.01 7.64
C GLY A 315 -23.26 -29.66 9.13
N ASP A 316 -22.26 -28.87 9.55
CA ASP A 316 -22.14 -28.40 10.92
C ASP A 316 -22.98 -27.13 11.12
N ASN A 317 -24.23 -27.28 11.55
CA ASN A 317 -25.00 -26.17 12.13
C ASN A 317 -24.38 -25.76 13.47
N PHE A 318 -23.31 -24.95 13.44
CA PHE A 318 -22.80 -24.30 14.64
C PHE A 318 -23.63 -23.06 14.95
N ASP A 319 -24.51 -23.18 15.94
CA ASP A 319 -25.09 -22.03 16.65
C ASP A 319 -23.97 -21.10 17.13
N HIS A 320 -24.07 -19.82 16.78
CA HIS A 320 -23.17 -18.75 17.24
C HIS A 320 -23.16 -18.65 18.78
N LYS A 321 -22.22 -19.34 19.43
CA LYS A 321 -21.69 -18.93 20.73
C LYS A 321 -20.17 -18.94 20.68
N THR A 322 -19.65 -17.75 20.41
CA THR A 322 -18.27 -17.32 20.60
C THR A 322 -17.62 -17.91 21.85
N SER A 323 -16.49 -18.60 21.67
CA SER A 323 -15.52 -18.89 22.74
C SER A 323 -14.18 -18.21 22.40
N TYR A 324 -14.15 -16.88 22.50
CA TYR A 324 -12.92 -16.21 22.91
C TYR A 324 -13.02 -15.99 24.43
N PRO A 325 -12.02 -16.36 25.23
CA PRO A 325 -12.04 -16.07 26.65
C PRO A 325 -12.02 -14.55 26.85
N GLU A 326 -13.00 -14.04 27.60
CA GLU A 326 -13.02 -12.66 28.08
C GLU A 326 -11.73 -12.38 28.84
N VAL A 327 -10.87 -11.53 28.27
CA VAL A 327 -9.80 -10.89 29.04
C VAL A 327 -10.47 -9.80 29.85
N LYS A 328 -10.59 -10.04 31.17
CA LYS A 328 -11.07 -9.07 32.15
C LYS A 328 -10.14 -7.87 32.28
#